data_AF-A0A6C0JSH7-F1
#
_entry.id   AF-A0A6C0JSH7-F1
#
_cell.length_a   1.000
_cell.length_b   1.000
_cell.length_c   1.000
_cell.angle_alpha   90.00
_cell.angle_beta   90.00
_cell.angle_gamma   90.00
#
_symmetry.space_group_name_H-M   'P 1'
#
loop_
_entity.id
_entity.type
_entity.pdbx_description
1 polymer ?
#
loop_
_entity_poly.entity_id
_entity_poly.type
_entity_poly.pdbx_seq_one_letter_code
_entity_poly.pdbx_strand_id
1 'polypeptide(L)'
;MTSRTIIQQFLDACDNNDMVVVRKLITYVDPACNDNLAIEWACENGYLELTRFLLSFPSVDPSTDNNRPIRIASRFGHTEVVRLLLTDQRVDPSAKNNQALEWAKLYNQPAVVDLLTEYQFRLDGPEYTRGIL
;
A
#
# COMPACT_ATOMS: atom_id res chain seq x y z
N MET A 1 -9.44 21.39 21.47
CA MET A 1 -8.75 20.11 21.17
C MET A 1 -7.48 20.43 20.42
N THR A 2 -6.33 19.90 20.81
CA THR A 2 -5.04 20.22 20.17
C THR A 2 -4.83 19.37 18.91
N SER A 3 -4.06 19.89 17.95
CA SER A 3 -3.71 19.18 16.70
C SER A 3 -3.10 17.79 16.96
N ARG A 4 -2.44 17.59 18.10
CA ARG A 4 -1.82 16.32 18.47
C ARG A 4 -2.84 15.24 18.84
N THR A 5 -3.98 15.61 19.44
CA THR A 5 -5.02 14.65 19.85
C THR A 5 -5.82 14.15 18.65
N ILE A 6 -6.12 15.01 17.66
CA ILE A 6 -6.91 14.62 16.49
C ILE A 6 -6.13 13.69 15.54
N ILE A 7 -4.81 13.90 15.39
CA ILE A 7 -3.94 13.00 14.64
C ILE A 7 -3.92 11.61 15.29
N GLN A 8 -3.77 11.53 16.62
CA GLN A 8 -3.78 10.25 17.31
C GLN A 8 -5.12 9.51 17.13
N GLN A 9 -6.25 10.20 17.29
CA GLN A 9 -7.57 9.61 17.07
C GLN A 9 -7.78 9.11 15.63
N PHE A 10 -7.26 9.84 14.64
CA PHE A 10 -7.28 9.41 13.25
C PHE A 10 -6.47 8.14 13.04
N LEU A 11 -5.28 8.07 13.62
CA LEU A 11 -4.39 6.91 13.54
C LEU A 11 -5.00 5.69 14.24
N ASP A 12 -5.52 5.85 15.46
CA ASP A 12 -6.20 4.76 16.18
C ASP A 12 -7.40 4.23 15.37
N ALA A 13 -8.13 5.11 14.67
CA ALA A 13 -9.21 4.70 13.78
C ALA A 13 -8.71 3.94 12.55
N CYS A 14 -7.55 4.31 11.99
CA CYS A 14 -6.94 3.56 10.88
C CYS A 14 -6.49 2.16 11.32
N ASP A 15 -5.86 2.03 12.48
CA ASP A 15 -5.41 0.75 13.05
C ASP A 15 -6.59 -0.21 13.30
N ASN A 16 -7.70 0.32 13.80
CA ASN A 16 -8.94 -0.44 14.04
C ASN A 16 -9.85 -0.58 12.81
N ASN A 17 -9.46 -0.03 11.65
CA ASN A 17 -10.28 0.05 10.44
C ASN A 17 -11.67 0.68 10.65
N ASP A 18 -11.79 1.66 11.55
CA ASP A 18 -13.03 2.40 11.78
C ASP A 18 -13.22 3.45 10.67
N MET A 19 -13.77 2.99 9.55
CA MET A 19 -14.03 3.84 8.37
C MET A 19 -14.94 5.04 8.68
N VAL A 20 -15.80 4.96 9.69
CA VAL A 20 -16.70 6.07 10.07
C VAL A 20 -15.88 7.19 10.69
N VAL A 21 -15.00 6.86 11.65
CA VAL A 21 -14.14 7.84 12.30
C VAL A 21 -13.06 8.34 11.34
N VAL A 22 -12.46 7.47 10.53
CA VAL A 22 -11.49 7.85 9.48
C VAL A 22 -12.09 8.91 8.56
N ARG A 23 -13.27 8.65 7.97
CA ARG A 23 -13.93 9.59 7.05
C ARG A 23 -14.34 10.90 7.72
N LYS A 24 -14.62 10.89 9.02
CA LYS A 24 -14.92 12.10 9.78
C LYS A 24 -13.67 12.94 10.02
N LEU A 25 -12.57 12.31 10.44
CA LEU A 25 -11.36 13.01 10.87
C LEU A 25 -10.45 13.45 9.71
N ILE A 26 -10.53 12.78 8.56
CA ILE A 26 -9.74 13.09 7.34
C ILE A 26 -9.92 14.55 6.86
N THR A 27 -11.04 15.19 7.21
CA THR A 27 -11.31 16.59 6.84
C THR A 27 -10.49 17.60 7.64
N TYR A 28 -9.82 17.14 8.72
CA TYR A 28 -9.02 17.97 9.63
C TYR A 28 -7.57 17.51 9.76
N VAL A 29 -7.21 16.38 9.14
CA VAL A 29 -5.91 15.72 9.27
C VAL A 29 -5.38 15.40 7.88
N ASP A 30 -4.10 15.70 7.63
CA ASP A 30 -3.42 15.20 6.43
C ASP A 30 -3.23 13.67 6.59
N PRO A 31 -3.78 12.83 5.69
CA PRO A 31 -3.60 11.38 5.78
C PRO A 31 -2.15 10.91 5.70
N ALA A 32 -1.23 11.73 5.20
CA ALA A 32 0.20 11.45 5.17
C ALA A 32 0.91 11.71 6.52
N CYS A 33 0.18 12.12 7.56
CA CYS A 33 0.75 12.40 8.89
C CYS A 33 1.50 11.19 9.46
N ASN A 34 2.49 11.45 10.33
CA ASN A 34 3.38 10.44 10.89
C ASN A 34 4.00 9.54 9.81
N ASP A 35 4.59 10.16 8.79
CA ASP A 35 5.35 9.46 7.74
C ASP A 35 4.55 8.38 7.00
N ASN A 36 3.28 8.67 6.65
CA ASN A 36 2.38 7.74 5.95
C ASN A 36 2.02 6.46 6.75
N LEU A 37 2.09 6.50 8.08
CA LEU A 37 1.78 5.34 8.94
C LEU A 37 0.40 4.72 8.68
N ALA A 38 -0.61 5.53 8.34
CA ALA A 38 -1.97 5.05 8.08
C ALA A 38 -2.04 4.06 6.90
N ILE A 39 -1.33 4.32 5.80
CA ILE A 39 -1.32 3.41 4.65
C ILE A 39 -0.49 2.16 4.95
N GLU A 40 0.56 2.27 5.76
CA GLU A 40 1.32 1.09 6.22
C GLU A 40 0.43 0.14 7.01
N TRP A 41 -0.32 0.62 8.01
CA TRP A 41 -1.23 -0.22 8.78
C TRP A 41 -2.36 -0.82 7.94
N ALA A 42 -2.93 -0.03 7.03
CA ALA A 42 -3.95 -0.53 6.11
C ALA A 42 -3.40 -1.69 5.25
N CYS A 43 -2.16 -1.58 4.78
CA CYS A 43 -1.51 -2.60 3.98
C CYS A 43 -1.05 -3.82 4.81
N GLU A 44 -0.58 -3.61 6.04
CA GLU A 44 -0.19 -4.68 6.97
C GLU A 44 -1.38 -5.56 7.37
N ASN A 45 -2.54 -4.95 7.62
CA ASN A 45 -3.75 -5.64 8.06
C ASN A 45 -4.67 -6.08 6.91
N GLY A 46 -4.35 -5.70 5.67
CA GLY A 46 -5.15 -6.10 4.50
C GLY A 46 -6.45 -5.32 4.34
N TYR A 47 -6.56 -4.13 4.92
CA TYR A 47 -7.74 -3.28 4.85
C TYR A 47 -7.87 -2.64 3.47
N LEU A 48 -8.46 -3.39 2.52
CA LEU A 48 -8.59 -2.98 1.12
C LEU A 48 -9.36 -1.66 0.94
N GLU A 49 -10.49 -1.49 1.65
CA GLU A 49 -11.28 -0.25 1.55
C GLU A 49 -10.50 0.95 2.08
N LEU A 50 -9.89 0.81 3.25
CA LEU A 50 -9.08 1.87 3.85
C LEU A 50 -7.88 2.22 2.96
N THR A 51 -7.17 1.22 2.43
CA THR A 51 -6.05 1.44 1.49
C THR A 51 -6.50 2.23 0.28
N ARG A 52 -7.62 1.82 -0.36
CA ARG A 52 -8.19 2.53 -1.52
C ARG A 52 -8.59 3.96 -1.16
N PHE A 53 -9.18 4.15 0.02
CA PHE A 53 -9.58 5.47 0.47
C PHE A 53 -8.37 6.38 0.71
N LEU A 54 -7.34 5.92 1.40
CA LEU A 54 -6.11 6.67 1.64
C LEU A 54 -5.39 7.02 0.33
N LEU A 55 -5.30 6.09 -0.61
CA LEU A 55 -4.69 6.34 -1.93
C LEU A 55 -5.43 7.38 -2.80
N SER A 56 -6.69 7.70 -2.47
CA SER A 56 -7.42 8.76 -3.17
C SER A 56 -6.91 10.17 -2.83
N PHE A 57 -6.05 10.30 -1.82
CA PHE A 57 -5.46 11.56 -1.41
C PHE A 57 -4.05 11.71 -2.00
N PRO A 58 -3.76 12.79 -2.75
CA PRO A 58 -2.46 12.99 -3.39
C PRO A 58 -1.26 13.07 -2.42
N SER A 59 -1.49 13.47 -1.16
CA SER A 59 -0.43 13.55 -0.15
C SER A 59 0.06 12.17 0.31
N VAL A 60 -0.76 11.12 0.18
CA VAL A 60 -0.39 9.78 0.59
C VAL A 60 0.58 9.18 -0.41
N ASP A 61 1.75 8.79 0.08
CA ASP A 61 2.81 8.17 -0.72
C ASP A 61 2.85 6.65 -0.48
N PRO A 62 2.39 5.82 -1.44
CA PRO A 62 2.46 4.36 -1.32
C PRO A 62 3.87 3.78 -1.54
N SER A 63 4.84 4.61 -1.92
CA SER A 63 6.23 4.24 -2.12
C SER A 63 7.12 4.50 -0.89
N THR A 64 6.52 4.95 0.23
CA THR A 64 7.21 5.23 1.50
C THR A 64 8.08 4.08 1.99
N ASP A 65 9.16 4.41 2.70
CA ASP A 65 10.22 3.49 3.18
C ASP A 65 10.62 2.41 2.15
N ASN A 66 10.95 2.86 0.94
CA ASN A 66 11.33 1.99 -0.18
C ASN A 66 10.24 0.96 -0.49
N ASN A 67 9.04 1.45 -0.82
CA ASN A 67 7.86 0.65 -1.14
C ASN A 67 7.50 -0.34 -0.02
N ARG A 68 7.62 0.10 1.24
CA ARG A 68 7.23 -0.70 2.40
C ARG A 68 5.76 -1.16 2.35
N PRO A 69 4.77 -0.34 1.91
CA PRO A 69 3.37 -0.77 1.86
C PRO A 69 3.12 -2.04 1.04
N ILE A 70 3.70 -2.14 -0.17
CA ILE A 70 3.55 -3.36 -0.98
C ILE A 70 4.33 -4.53 -0.38
N ARG A 71 5.52 -4.28 0.19
CA ARG A 71 6.32 -5.32 0.83
C ARG A 71 5.57 -5.97 2.01
N ILE A 72 5.02 -5.17 2.92
CA ILE A 72 4.27 -5.70 4.08
C ILE A 72 2.98 -6.39 3.65
N ALA A 73 2.23 -5.85 2.69
CA ALA A 73 1.06 -6.51 2.13
C ALA A 73 1.42 -7.87 1.51
N SER A 74 2.56 -7.96 0.83
CA SER A 74 3.07 -9.21 0.25
C SER A 74 3.50 -10.22 1.31
N ARG A 75 4.14 -9.79 2.40
CA ARG A 75 4.50 -10.65 3.53
C ARG A 75 3.29 -11.34 4.14
N PHE A 76 2.19 -10.62 4.32
CA PHE A 76 0.98 -11.12 4.98
C PHE A 76 -0.04 -11.74 4.00
N GLY A 77 0.22 -11.74 2.70
CA GLY A 77 -0.62 -12.42 1.72
C GLY A 77 -1.84 -11.64 1.25
N HIS A 78 -1.88 -10.31 1.47
CA HIS A 78 -3.02 -9.45 1.15
C HIS A 78 -3.10 -9.17 -0.34
N THR A 79 -3.44 -10.19 -1.11
CA THR A 79 -3.35 -10.22 -2.58
C THR A 79 -4.12 -9.07 -3.24
N GLU A 80 -5.32 -8.75 -2.76
CA GLU A 80 -6.12 -7.65 -3.31
C GLU A 80 -5.55 -6.26 -2.97
N VAL A 81 -4.88 -6.12 -1.83
CA VAL A 81 -4.15 -4.90 -1.49
C VAL A 81 -2.91 -4.76 -2.38
N VAL A 82 -2.15 -5.85 -2.59
CA VAL A 82 -1.01 -5.86 -3.52
C VAL A 82 -1.47 -5.49 -4.92
N ARG A 83 -2.57 -6.08 -5.41
CA ARG A 83 -3.17 -5.76 -6.71
C ARG A 83 -3.54 -4.28 -6.81
N LEU A 84 -4.17 -3.72 -5.77
CA LEU A 84 -4.52 -2.31 -5.72
C LEU A 84 -3.26 -1.42 -5.79
N LEU A 85 -2.25 -1.71 -4.97
CA LEU A 85 -1.00 -0.93 -4.95
C LEU A 85 -0.29 -0.96 -6.31
N LEU A 86 -0.28 -2.09 -7.01
CA LEU A 86 0.29 -2.22 -8.36
C LEU A 86 -0.44 -1.38 -9.43
N THR A 87 -1.63 -0.83 -9.14
CA THR A 87 -2.29 0.12 -10.06
C THR A 87 -1.76 1.55 -9.93
N ASP A 88 -1.04 1.86 -8.85
CA ASP A 88 -0.42 3.17 -8.63
C ASP A 88 0.98 3.19 -9.22
N GLN A 89 1.20 4.05 -10.22
CA GLN A 89 2.47 4.18 -10.95
C GLN A 89 3.68 4.54 -10.07
N ARG A 90 3.44 5.05 -8.84
CA ARG A 90 4.50 5.38 -7.89
C ARG A 90 5.07 4.14 -7.21
N VAL A 91 4.35 3.02 -7.24
CA VAL A 91 4.75 1.78 -6.59
C VAL A 91 5.71 0.99 -7.48
N ASP A 92 6.89 0.73 -6.94
CA ASP A 92 7.89 -0.17 -7.52
C ASP A 92 7.96 -1.48 -6.70
N PRO A 93 7.37 -2.59 -7.18
CA PRO A 93 7.43 -3.88 -6.50
C PRO A 93 8.84 -4.50 -6.46
N SER A 94 9.79 -3.99 -7.25
CA SER A 94 11.18 -4.47 -7.30
C SER A 94 12.10 -3.80 -6.28
N ALA A 95 11.59 -2.79 -5.55
CA ALA A 95 12.35 -2.08 -4.53
C ALA A 95 12.95 -3.02 -3.47
N LYS A 96 14.09 -2.59 -2.90
CA LYS A 96 14.87 -3.37 -1.92
C LYS A 96 15.24 -4.77 -2.42
N ASN A 97 15.61 -4.90 -3.70
CA ASN A 97 15.99 -6.16 -4.35
C ASN A 97 14.84 -7.18 -4.38
N ASN A 98 13.68 -6.78 -4.93
CA ASN A 98 12.47 -7.61 -5.03
C ASN A 98 11.95 -8.12 -3.68
N GLN A 99 12.09 -7.33 -2.61
CA GLN A 99 11.78 -7.79 -1.26
C GLN A 99 10.30 -8.16 -1.08
N ALA A 100 9.39 -7.52 -1.82
CA ALA A 100 7.97 -7.88 -1.80
C ALA A 100 7.76 -9.33 -2.25
N LEU A 101 8.40 -9.73 -3.37
CA LEU A 101 8.37 -11.10 -3.88
C LEU A 101 9.08 -12.08 -2.94
N GLU A 102 10.24 -11.71 -2.41
CA GLU A 102 11.00 -12.58 -1.50
C GLU A 102 10.26 -12.81 -0.18
N TRP A 103 9.60 -11.80 0.38
CA TRP A 103 8.73 -11.99 1.54
C TRP A 103 7.50 -12.83 1.22
N ALA A 104 6.83 -12.62 0.08
CA ALA A 104 5.71 -13.47 -0.33
C ALA A 104 6.12 -14.95 -0.39
N LYS A 105 7.31 -15.26 -0.93
CA LYS A 105 7.86 -16.63 -0.94
C LYS A 105 8.16 -17.14 0.47
N LEU A 106 8.92 -16.36 1.26
CA LEU A 106 9.36 -16.75 2.61
C LEU A 106 8.18 -17.05 3.54
N TYR A 107 7.08 -16.31 3.41
CA TYR A 107 5.88 -16.45 4.24
C TYR A 107 4.78 -17.31 3.56
N ASN A 108 5.11 -18.03 2.48
CA ASN A 108 4.21 -18.95 1.79
C ASN A 108 2.89 -18.32 1.32
N GLN A 109 3.00 -17.23 0.55
CA GLN A 109 1.89 -16.47 -0.03
C GLN A 109 1.78 -16.70 -1.55
N PRO A 110 1.32 -17.88 -2.02
CA PRO A 110 1.40 -18.27 -3.42
C PRO A 110 0.67 -17.31 -4.37
N ALA A 111 -0.53 -16.84 -4.00
CA ALA A 111 -1.30 -15.91 -4.83
C ALA A 111 -0.57 -14.57 -5.05
N VAL A 112 0.19 -14.10 -4.06
CA VAL A 112 1.02 -12.90 -4.20
C VAL A 112 2.26 -13.18 -5.06
N VAL A 113 2.89 -14.34 -4.90
CA VAL A 113 4.04 -14.76 -5.73
C VAL A 113 3.64 -14.80 -7.20
N ASP A 114 2.52 -15.42 -7.51
CA ASP A 114 1.98 -15.50 -8.88
C ASP A 114 1.69 -14.10 -9.42
N LEU A 115 1.00 -13.26 -8.63
CA LEU A 115 0.66 -11.89 -9.03
C LEU A 115 1.90 -11.03 -9.34
N LEU A 116 2.91 -11.04 -8.46
CA LEU A 116 4.12 -10.25 -8.63
C LEU A 116 4.99 -10.77 -9.78
N THR A 117 5.06 -12.09 -9.96
CA THR A 117 5.80 -12.71 -11.07
C THR A 117 5.15 -12.38 -12.41
N GLU A 118 3.81 -12.46 -12.49
CA GLU A 118 3.04 -12.08 -13.67
C GLU A 118 3.19 -10.57 -13.99
N TYR A 119 3.20 -9.72 -12.95
CA TYR A 119 3.41 -8.28 -13.12
C TYR A 119 4.79 -7.98 -13.73
N GLN A 120 5.86 -8.60 -13.22
CA GLN A 120 7.22 -8.45 -13.76
C GLN A 120 7.32 -8.93 -15.21
N PHE A 121 6.79 -10.11 -15.52
CA PHE A 121 6.80 -10.64 -16.90
C PHE A 121 6.10 -9.72 -17.90
N ARG A 122 5.02 -9.04 -17.49
CA ARG A 122 4.31 -8.07 -18.35
C ARG A 122 5.12 -6.81 -18.63
N LEU A 123 5.92 -6.33 -17.67
CA LEU A 123 6.78 -5.16 -17.87
C LEU A 123 7.98 -5.47 -18.76
N ASP A 124 8.55 -6.67 -18.64
CA ASP A 124 9.73 -7.10 -19.40
C ASP A 124 9.38 -7.77 -20.75
N GLY A 125 8.10 -7.95 -21.04
CA GLY A 125 7.59 -8.65 -22.22
C GLY A 125 7.73 -7.84 -23.53
N PRO A 126 7.76 -8.53 -24.70
CA PRO A 126 7.97 -7.91 -26.02
C PRO A 126 6.86 -6.93 -26.45
N GLU A 127 5.72 -6.92 -25.76
CA GLU A 127 4.63 -5.97 -26.03
C GLU A 127 4.82 -4.61 -25.34
N TYR A 128 5.52 -4.55 -24.20
CA TYR A 128 5.79 -3.30 -23.49
C TYR A 128 6.77 -2.40 -24.27
N THR A 129 7.70 -2.99 -25.01
CA THR A 129 8.65 -2.24 -25.88
C THR A 129 7.97 -1.58 -27.09
N ARG A 130 6.72 -1.93 -27.43
CA ARG A 130 5.99 -1.36 -28.58
C ARG A 130 5.18 -0.10 -28.25
N GLY A 131 5.10 0.30 -26.98
CA GLY A 131 4.40 1.52 -26.55
C GLY A 131 5.26 2.78 -26.44
N ILE A 132 6.54 2.72 -26.82
CA ILE A 132 7.52 3.82 -26.65
C ILE A 132 8.19 4.20 -27.99
N LEU A 133 7.43 4.19 -29.10
CA LEU A 133 7.84 4.80 -30.38
C LEU A 133 6.91 5.96 -30.75
#